data_AF-W7DMZ3-F1
#
_entry.id   AF-W7DMZ3-F1
#
_cell.length_a   1.000
_cell.length_b   1.000
_cell.length_c   1.000
_cell.angle_alpha   90.00
_cell.angle_beta   90.00
_cell.angle_gamma   90.00
#
_symmetry.space_group_name_H-M   'P 1'
#
loop_
_entity.id
_entity.type
_entity.pdbx_description
1 polymer ?
#
loop_
_entity_poly.entity_id
_entity_poly.type
_entity_poly.pdbx_seq_one_letter_code
_entity_poly.pdbx_strand_id
1 'polypeptide(L)'
;MSASWGAVEGATYEVTVNGQKSTVSTTSITVAGMTPGSTVTISVVAVKDGKTSGAATTTVPIPAETSANDNATGNNGQNQNGNNNPENNNGQSGNGDPPSPDTAE
;
A
#
# COMPACT_ATOMS: atom_id res chain seq x y z
N MET A 1 3.68 10.10 -3.89
CA MET A 1 4.07 9.71 -5.25
C MET A 1 5.07 10.72 -5.80
N SER A 2 6.02 10.33 -6.64
CA SER A 2 6.94 11.28 -7.30
C SER A 2 7.01 11.04 -8.81
N ALA A 3 7.24 12.12 -9.56
CA ALA A 3 7.54 12.08 -10.99
C ALA A 3 8.86 12.82 -11.26
N SER A 4 9.62 12.35 -12.24
CA SER A 4 10.92 12.90 -12.62
C SER A 4 11.13 12.84 -14.13
N TRP A 5 11.88 13.78 -14.67
CA TRP A 5 12.16 13.89 -16.11
C TRP A 5 13.62 14.28 -16.37
N GLY A 6 14.03 14.18 -17.64
CA GLY A 6 15.37 14.57 -18.08
C GLY A 6 15.60 16.07 -17.95
N ALA A 7 16.80 16.45 -17.49
CA ALA A 7 17.20 17.85 -17.40
C ALA A 7 17.50 18.43 -18.79
N VAL A 8 16.99 19.64 -19.03
CA VAL A 8 17.38 20.51 -20.15
C VAL A 8 18.03 21.74 -19.56
N GLU A 9 19.28 22.00 -19.96
CA GLU A 9 20.08 23.10 -19.44
C GLU A 9 19.41 24.46 -19.72
N GLY A 10 19.24 25.27 -18.68
CA GLY A 10 18.62 26.61 -18.78
C GLY A 10 17.11 26.59 -19.06
N ALA A 11 16.44 25.45 -18.94
CA ALA A 11 15.00 25.36 -19.08
C ALA A 11 14.28 25.43 -17.72
N THR A 12 13.05 25.93 -17.75
CA THR A 12 12.04 25.69 -16.71
C THR A 12 11.03 24.67 -17.22
N TYR A 13 10.21 24.13 -16.33
CA TYR A 13 9.24 23.09 -16.68
C TYR A 13 7.87 23.52 -16.23
N GLU A 14 6.94 23.55 -17.17
CA GLU A 14 5.52 23.68 -16.90
C GLU A 14 4.95 22.28 -16.68
N VAL A 15 4.62 21.99 -15.43
CA VAL A 15 4.09 20.70 -14.98
C VAL A 15 2.60 20.86 -14.71
N THR A 16 1.79 20.04 -15.34
CA THR A 16 0.34 19.99 -15.13
C THR A 16 -0.01 18.67 -14.45
N VAL A 17 -0.53 18.75 -13.22
CA VAL A 17 -0.97 17.59 -12.43
C VAL A 17 -2.49 17.66 -12.31
N ASN A 18 -3.19 16.68 -12.89
CA ASN A 18 -4.66 16.63 -12.90
C ASN A 18 -5.34 17.94 -13.33
N GLY A 19 -4.76 18.60 -14.35
CA GLY A 19 -5.23 19.89 -14.87
C GLY A 19 -4.70 21.13 -14.15
N GLN A 20 -4.03 20.98 -13.00
CA GLN A 20 -3.42 22.10 -12.29
C GLN A 20 -1.98 22.32 -12.74
N LYS A 21 -1.71 23.50 -13.31
CA LYS A 21 -0.41 23.87 -13.86
C LYS A 21 0.48 24.52 -12.80
N SER A 22 1.78 24.24 -12.85
CA SER A 22 2.81 24.84 -12.01
C SER A 22 4.12 24.93 -12.80
N THR A 23 4.91 25.97 -12.54
CA THR A 23 6.21 26.14 -13.20
C THR A 23 7.32 25.89 -12.20
N VAL A 24 8.24 24.97 -12.51
CA VAL A 24 9.35 24.57 -11.64
C VAL A 24 10.67 24.60 -12.40
N SER A 25 11.77 24.81 -11.69
CA SER A 25 13.13 24.72 -12.23
C SER A 25 13.79 23.37 -11.94
N THR A 26 13.18 22.55 -11.07
CA THR A 26 13.63 21.21 -10.73
C THR A 26 13.19 20.20 -11.79
N THR A 27 13.79 19.02 -11.78
CA THR A 27 13.46 17.92 -12.70
C THR A 27 12.59 16.84 -12.06
N SER A 28 11.97 17.16 -10.94
CA SER A 28 11.10 16.26 -10.20
C SER A 28 10.09 17.00 -9.35
N ILE A 29 8.92 16.37 -9.15
CA ILE A 29 7.89 16.83 -8.22
C ILE A 29 7.39 15.69 -7.34
N THR A 30 6.93 16.07 -6.15
CA THR A 30 6.15 15.18 -5.29
C THR A 30 4.67 15.52 -5.45
N VAL A 31 3.88 14.50 -5.75
CA VAL A 31 2.41 14.60 -5.81
C VAL A 31 1.84 13.98 -4.53
N ALA A 32 1.09 14.80 -3.78
CA ALA A 32 0.47 14.46 -2.50
C ALA A 32 -0.95 15.04 -2.43
N GLY A 33 -1.73 14.60 -1.43
CA GLY A 33 -3.10 15.10 -1.20
C GLY A 33 -4.11 14.70 -2.28
N MET A 34 -3.82 13.65 -3.04
CA MET A 34 -4.69 13.15 -4.10
C MET A 34 -5.65 12.10 -3.55
N THR A 35 -6.78 11.89 -4.25
CA THR A 35 -7.78 10.92 -3.86
C THR A 35 -7.25 9.48 -4.00
N PRO A 36 -7.29 8.67 -2.94
CA PRO A 36 -6.91 7.26 -3.00
C PRO A 36 -7.79 6.46 -3.97
N GLY A 37 -7.21 5.49 -4.67
CA GLY A 37 -7.92 4.70 -5.69
C GLY A 37 -8.20 5.45 -7.00
N SER A 38 -7.73 6.70 -7.13
CA SER A 38 -7.86 7.48 -8.36
C SER A 38 -6.62 7.33 -9.26
N THR A 39 -6.68 7.93 -10.45
CA THR A 39 -5.58 7.98 -11.39
C THR A 39 -5.20 9.42 -11.67
N VAL A 40 -3.91 9.74 -11.58
CA VAL A 40 -3.38 11.09 -11.82
C VAL A 40 -2.64 11.13 -13.14
N THR A 41 -3.00 12.11 -13.97
CA THR A 41 -2.27 12.44 -15.19
C THR A 41 -1.30 13.58 -14.91
N ILE A 42 -0.03 13.39 -15.28
CA ILE A 42 1.04 14.38 -15.16
C ILE A 42 1.54 14.69 -16.56
N SER A 43 1.58 15.97 -16.92
CA SER A 43 2.14 16.46 -18.18
C SER A 43 3.27 17.44 -17.91
N VAL A 44 4.38 17.33 -18.62
CA VAL A 44 5.55 18.18 -18.47
C VAL A 44 5.91 18.79 -19.82
N VAL A 45 6.07 20.11 -19.85
CA VAL A 45 6.53 20.88 -21.00
C VAL A 45 7.78 21.65 -20.58
N ALA A 46 8.90 21.44 -21.28
CA ALA A 46 10.09 22.25 -21.07
C ALA A 46 9.92 23.61 -21.76
N VAL A 47 10.31 24.66 -21.06
CA VAL A 47 10.28 26.04 -21.54
C VAL A 47 11.68 26.61 -21.48
N LYS A 48 12.20 27.06 -22.62
CA LYS A 48 13.52 27.68 -22.73
C LYS A 48 13.47 28.83 -23.74
N ASP A 49 13.98 29.99 -23.35
CA ASP A 49 14.04 31.18 -24.20
C ASP A 49 12.68 31.54 -24.83
N GLY A 50 11.58 31.36 -24.07
CA GLY A 50 10.20 31.60 -24.52
C GLY A 50 9.64 30.54 -25.47
N LYS A 51 10.38 29.48 -25.78
CA LYS A 51 9.93 28.35 -26.60
C LYS A 51 9.55 27.16 -25.73
N THR A 52 8.57 26.39 -26.19
CA THR A 52 8.08 25.20 -25.50
C THR A 52 8.44 23.92 -26.26
N SER A 53 8.69 22.84 -25.52
CA SER A 53 8.79 21.49 -26.09
C SER A 53 7.41 20.90 -26.38
N GLY A 54 7.38 19.71 -27.00
CA GLY A 54 6.21 18.84 -26.91
C GLY A 54 5.93 18.44 -25.46
N ALA A 55 4.66 18.14 -25.16
CA ALA A 55 4.25 17.67 -23.84
C ALA A 55 4.60 16.19 -23.66
N ALA A 56 5.32 15.89 -22.58
CA ALA A 56 5.52 14.52 -22.11
C ALA A 56 4.46 14.21 -21.04
N THR A 57 3.61 13.22 -21.30
CA THR A 57 2.49 12.88 -20.41
C THR A 57 2.63 11.46 -19.89
N THR A 58 2.35 11.28 -18.60
CA THR A 58 2.28 9.97 -17.95
C THR A 58 1.08 9.90 -17.02
N THR A 59 0.65 8.69 -16.75
CA THR A 59 -0.52 8.41 -15.92
C THR A 59 -0.11 7.46 -14.80
N VAL A 60 -0.47 7.82 -13.58
CA VAL A 60 -0.07 7.11 -12.38
C VAL A 60 -1.31 6.71 -11.57
N PRO A 61 -1.52 5.42 -11.30
CA PRO A 61 -2.56 4.99 -10.38
C PRO A 61 -2.16 5.27 -8.93
N ILE A 62 -3.11 5.77 -8.14
CA ILE A 62 -2.97 5.94 -6.70
C ILE A 62 -3.61 4.72 -6.03
N PRO A 63 -2.88 4.01 -5.16
CA PRO A 63 -3.47 2.91 -4.41
C PRO A 63 -4.69 3.38 -3.62
N ALA A 64 -5.70 2.51 -3.52
CA ALA A 64 -6.83 2.78 -2.62
C ALA A 64 -6.36 2.74 -1.16
N GLU A 65 -6.96 3.55 -0.29
CA GLU A 65 -6.77 3.36 1.14
C GLU A 65 -7.34 2.00 1.50
N THR A 66 -6.47 1.11 1.97
CA THR A 66 -6.94 -0.07 2.68
C THR A 66 -7.32 0.39 4.08
N SER A 67 -8.62 0.47 4.38
CA SER A 67 -9.07 0.63 5.76
C SER A 67 -8.57 -0.56 6.57
N ALA A 68 -7.50 -0.38 7.34
CA ALA A 68 -7.12 -1.34 8.36
C ALA A 68 -8.19 -1.28 9.46
N ASN A 69 -9.16 -2.19 9.39
CA ASN A 69 -9.89 -2.59 10.59
C ASN A 69 -8.97 -3.52 11.36
N ASP A 70 -8.16 -2.94 12.25
CA ASP A 70 -7.43 -3.70 13.26
C ASP A 70 -8.45 -4.43 14.16
N ASN A 71 -8.56 -5.74 13.99
CA ASN A 71 -8.81 -6.63 15.13
C ASN A 71 -7.55 -7.46 15.33
N ALA A 72 -6.89 -7.21 16.45
CA ALA A 72 -5.56 -7.70 16.80
C ALA A 72 -5.47 -9.23 16.93
N THR A 73 -4.34 -9.81 16.51
CA THR A 73 -3.37 -10.55 17.36
C THR A 73 -2.51 -11.48 16.50
N GLY A 74 -1.19 -11.28 16.51
CA GLY A 74 -0.26 -12.30 16.02
C GLY A 74 1.15 -11.82 15.66
N ASN A 75 1.82 -11.07 16.54
CA ASN A 75 3.25 -10.80 16.35
C ASN A 75 4.08 -12.06 16.65
N ASN A 76 4.64 -12.59 15.57
CA ASN A 76 5.98 -13.17 15.39
C ASN A 76 6.53 -14.16 16.45
N GLY A 77 6.58 -15.44 16.06
CA GLY A 77 7.48 -16.44 16.63
C GLY A 77 8.05 -17.34 15.54
N GLN A 78 9.10 -16.89 14.87
CA GLN A 78 9.99 -17.81 14.13
C GLN A 78 10.65 -18.76 15.15
N ASN A 79 10.30 -20.04 15.10
CA ASN A 79 11.27 -21.12 15.35
C ASN A 79 10.83 -22.39 14.64
N GLN A 80 11.48 -22.69 13.51
CA GLN A 80 11.62 -24.05 13.03
C GLN A 80 13.01 -24.54 13.43
N ASN A 81 13.10 -25.46 14.38
CA ASN A 81 14.18 -26.45 14.45
C ASN A 81 13.75 -27.63 15.32
N GLY A 82 13.75 -28.83 14.75
CA GLY A 82 13.31 -30.06 15.40
C GLY A 82 14.39 -30.75 16.24
N ASN A 83 13.94 -31.67 17.11
CA ASN A 83 14.53 -33.01 17.26
C ASN A 83 13.70 -33.89 18.24
N ASN A 84 13.13 -34.96 17.67
CA ASN A 84 13.15 -36.36 18.11
C ASN A 84 12.44 -36.87 19.39
N ASN A 85 11.31 -37.56 19.15
CA ASN A 85 10.98 -38.97 19.50
C ASN A 85 10.84 -39.41 21.01
N PRO A 86 10.27 -40.59 21.35
CA PRO A 86 8.92 -40.71 21.94
C PRO A 86 8.85 -41.68 23.17
N GLU A 87 8.20 -41.35 24.28
CA GLU A 87 7.86 -42.35 25.30
C GLU A 87 6.72 -41.81 26.18
N ASN A 88 5.49 -42.36 26.14
CA ASN A 88 4.97 -43.65 26.61
C ASN A 88 4.28 -43.54 27.98
N ASN A 89 2.95 -43.73 27.95
CA ASN A 89 1.98 -44.21 28.96
C ASN A 89 2.02 -43.74 30.42
N ASN A 90 0.86 -43.29 30.93
CA ASN A 90 -0.16 -44.15 31.57
C ASN A 90 -1.04 -43.30 32.52
N GLY A 91 -2.36 -43.46 32.47
CA GLY A 91 -3.28 -42.78 33.39
C GLY A 91 -4.76 -43.01 33.05
N GLN A 92 -5.20 -44.25 33.27
CA GLN A 92 -6.52 -44.80 32.95
C GLN A 92 -7.66 -44.31 33.87
N SER A 93 -8.88 -44.35 33.30
CA SER A 93 -10.18 -44.68 33.92
C SER A 93 -11.09 -43.57 34.44
N GLY A 94 -12.33 -43.57 33.95
CA GLY A 94 -13.48 -42.92 34.59
C GLY A 94 -14.69 -42.74 33.69
N ASN A 95 -15.43 -43.82 33.45
CA ASN A 95 -16.70 -43.85 32.70
C ASN A 95 -17.83 -43.09 33.44
N GLY A 96 -18.83 -42.60 32.70
CA GLY A 96 -20.24 -42.78 33.10
C GLY A 96 -21.18 -41.57 33.11
N ASP A 97 -22.14 -41.63 32.19
CA ASP A 97 -23.58 -41.30 32.33
C ASP A 97 -24.15 -39.96 31.78
N PRO A 98 -25.34 -39.97 31.13
CA PRO A 98 -25.85 -39.00 30.14
C PRO A 98 -26.68 -37.82 30.72
N PRO A 99 -27.25 -36.93 29.87
CA PRO A 99 -27.89 -35.69 30.32
C PRO A 99 -29.18 -35.90 31.14
N SER A 100 -29.38 -35.01 32.10
CA SER A 100 -30.54 -34.92 32.99
C SER A 100 -31.89 -34.86 32.24
N PRO A 101 -32.95 -35.50 32.77
CA PRO A 101 -34.27 -35.49 32.16
C PRO A 101 -35.01 -34.16 32.35
N ASP A 102 -35.74 -33.79 31.30
CA ASP A 102 -36.85 -32.82 31.30
C ASP A 102 -38.02 -33.36 32.14
N THR A 103 -38.56 -32.58 33.08
CA THR A 103 -39.88 -32.83 33.69
C THR A 103 -40.51 -31.54 34.23
N ALA A 104 -41.50 -31.06 33.48
CA ALA A 104 -42.89 -30.69 33.85
C ALA A 104 -43.19 -29.93 35.16
N GLU A 105 -43.95 -28.84 35.07
CA GLU A 105 -45.43 -28.81 35.23
C GLU A 105 -46.04 -27.54 34.60
#